data_AF-A0A970Y5G4-F1
#
_entry.id   AF-A0A970Y5G4-F1
#
_cell.length_a   1.000
_cell.length_b   1.000
_cell.length_c   1.000
_cell.angle_alpha   90.00
_cell.angle_beta   90.00
_cell.angle_gamma   90.00
#
_symmetry.space_group_name_H-M   'P 1'
#
loop_
_entity.id
_entity.type
_entity.pdbx_description
1 polymer ?
#
loop_
_entity_poly.entity_id
_entity_poly.type
_entity_poly.pdbx_seq_one_letter_code
_entity_poly.pdbx_strand_id
1 'polypeptide(L)' 'MKAVWRVLLILTVVASAGAAAYYYFVMRQKKPQVELYFDDGSMLAFPGSAPEAGEFMNLAQDILDKSPVASV' A
#
# COMPACT_ATOMS: atom_id res chain seq x y z
N MET A 1 3.35 36.62 20.21
CA MET A 1 2.41 35.47 20.27
C MET A 1 1.74 35.16 18.94
N LYS A 2 1.04 36.09 18.27
CA LYS A 2 0.35 35.79 16.99
C LYS A 2 1.26 35.23 15.88
N ALA A 3 2.51 35.70 15.80
CA ALA A 3 3.49 35.19 14.83
C ALA A 3 3.90 33.73 15.09
N VAL A 4 4.11 33.36 16.35
CA VAL A 4 4.46 31.98 16.76
C VAL A 4 3.34 31.01 16.37
N TRP A 5 2.09 31.39 16.64
CA TRP A 5 0.92 30.58 16.24
C TRP A 5 0.81 30.38 14.73
N ARG A 6 1.12 31.40 13.92
CA ARG A 6 1.13 31.28 12.46
C ARG A 6 2.21 30.31 11.98
N VAL A 7 3.41 30.39 12.56
CA VAL A 7 4.52 29.47 12.21
C VAL A 7 4.17 28.03 12.57
N LEU A 8 3.61 27.79 13.76
CA LEU A 8 3.16 26.46 14.17
C LEU A 8 2.09 25.93 13.21
N LEU A 9 1.10 26.75 12.84
CA LEU A 9 0.03 26.35 11.94
C LEU A 9 0.56 25.98 10.54
N ILE A 10 1.51 26.76 10.01
CA ILE A 10 2.20 26.44 8.75
C ILE A 10 2.97 25.13 8.86
N LEU A 11 3.72 24.93 9.95
CA LEU A 11 4.47 23.69 10.18
C LEU A 11 3.54 22.48 10.25
N THR A 12 2.40 22.59 10.93
CA THR A 12 1.42 21.50 11.00
C THR A 12 0.87 21.17 9.62
N VAL A 13 0.47 22.18 8.82
CA VAL A 13 -0.05 21.95 7.46
C VAL A 13 1.00 21.28 6.57
N VAL A 14 2.25 21.75 6.61
CA VAL A 14 3.35 21.16 5.83
C VAL A 14 3.65 19.73 6.28
N ALA A 15 3.68 19.47 7.59
CA ALA A 15 3.91 18.13 8.12
C ALA A 15 2.80 17.15 7.72
N SER A 16 1.52 17.59 7.79
CA SER A 16 0.38 16.78 7.36
C SER A 16 0.41 16.50 5.86
N ALA A 17 0.72 17.50 5.03
CA ALA A 17 0.86 17.32 3.58
C ALA A 17 2.03 16.37 3.25
N GLY A 18 3.17 16.52 3.94
CA GLY A 18 4.32 15.64 3.80
C GLY A 18 4.02 14.20 4.21
N ALA A 19 3.30 14.00 5.31
CA ALA A 19 2.86 12.68 5.75
C ALA A 19 1.88 12.04 4.76
N ALA A 20 0.93 12.81 4.21
CA ALA A 20 0.00 12.33 3.20
C ALA A 20 0.73 11.93 1.91
N ALA A 21 1.71 12.73 1.46
CA ALA A 21 2.54 12.42 0.30
C ALA A 21 3.39 11.15 0.55
N TYR A 22 4.07 11.06 1.69
CA TYR A 22 4.84 9.88 2.06
C TYR A 22 3.96 8.63 2.11
N TYR A 23 2.78 8.73 2.72
CA TYR A 23 1.82 7.65 2.72
C TYR A 23 1.46 7.26 1.28
N TYR A 24 1.04 8.21 0.44
CA TYR A 24 0.60 7.92 -0.93
C TYR A 24 1.69 7.30 -1.82
N PHE A 25 2.91 7.85 -1.78
CA PHE A 25 3.99 7.44 -2.67
C PHE A 25 4.81 6.26 -2.15
N VAL A 26 4.89 6.06 -0.84
CA VAL A 26 5.75 5.05 -0.21
C VAL A 26 4.96 3.93 0.46
N MET A 27 3.99 4.25 1.34
CA MET A 27 3.28 3.23 2.14
C MET A 27 2.02 2.66 1.48
N ARG A 28 1.28 3.47 0.72
CA ARG A 28 0.02 3.09 0.05
C ARG A 28 0.28 2.08 -1.06
N GLN A 29 1.53 1.91 -1.45
CA GLN A 29 1.94 0.75 -2.24
C GLN A 29 1.90 -0.51 -1.37
N LYS A 30 0.70 -0.94 -0.97
CA LYS A 30 0.41 -2.38 -0.84
C LYS A 30 0.57 -2.94 -2.24
N LYS A 31 1.82 -3.20 -2.63
CA LYS A 31 2.08 -3.86 -3.89
C LYS A 31 1.39 -5.22 -3.80
N PRO A 32 0.71 -5.66 -4.86
CA PRO A 32 0.23 -7.03 -4.90
C PRO A 32 1.40 -7.95 -4.58
N GLN A 33 1.17 -8.91 -3.70
CA GLN A 33 2.17 -9.88 -3.29
C GLN A 33 1.47 -11.21 -3.04
N VAL A 34 2.21 -12.28 -3.25
CA VAL A 34 1.75 -13.64 -3.01
C VAL A 34 2.42 -14.12 -1.75
N GLU A 35 1.62 -14.51 -0.77
CA GLU A 35 2.10 -15.09 0.48
C GLU A 35 1.66 -16.55 0.55
N LEU A 36 2.63 -17.45 0.67
CA LEU A 36 2.42 -18.88 0.85
C LEU A 36 2.69 -19.22 2.31
N TYR A 37 1.69 -19.81 2.96
CA TYR A 37 1.73 -20.25 4.35
C TYR A 37 1.83 -21.77 4.38
N PHE A 38 2.77 -22.30 5.15
CA PHE A 38 3.03 -23.73 5.25
C PHE A 38 2.58 -24.26 6.62
N ASP A 39 2.29 -25.56 6.69
CA ASP A 39 1.80 -26.23 7.91
C ASP A 39 2.80 -26.20 9.08
N ASP A 40 4.09 -26.01 8.78
CA ASP A 40 5.15 -25.84 9.77
C ASP A 40 5.23 -24.41 10.36
N GLY A 41 4.33 -23.52 9.92
CA GLY A 41 4.28 -22.12 10.33
C GLY A 41 5.25 -21.22 9.58
N SER A 42 6.01 -21.73 8.61
CA SER A 42 6.84 -20.91 7.74
C SER A 42 6.00 -20.13 6.72
N MET A 43 6.59 -19.05 6.20
CA MET A 43 5.95 -18.20 5.20
C MET A 43 6.96 -17.82 4.11
N LEU A 44 6.53 -17.91 2.86
CA LEU A 44 7.23 -17.33 1.72
C LEU A 44 6.40 -16.20 1.13
N ALA A 45 7.03 -15.06 0.88
CA ALA A 45 6.38 -13.90 0.27
C ALA A 45 7.10 -13.52 -1.02
N PHE A 46 6.34 -13.41 -2.10
CA PHE A 46 6.82 -12.97 -3.40
C PHE A 46 6.20 -11.61 -3.73
N PRO A 47 7.00 -10.62 -4.16
CA PRO A 47 6.43 -9.43 -4.75
C PRO A 47 5.63 -9.82 -5.99
N GLY A 48 4.53 -9.15 -6.30
CA GLY A 48 3.67 -9.50 -7.44
C GLY A 48 4.35 -9.36 -8.80
N SER A 49 5.52 -8.70 -8.87
CA SER A 49 6.37 -8.66 -10.06
C SER A 49 7.33 -9.85 -10.19
N ALA A 50 7.40 -10.72 -9.19
CA ALA A 50 8.24 -11.92 -9.24
C ALA A 50 7.64 -12.94 -10.23
N PRO A 51 8.47 -13.64 -11.03
CA PRO A 51 7.99 -14.69 -11.91
C PRO A 51 7.17 -15.76 -11.19
N GLU A 52 7.58 -16.14 -9.97
CA GLU A 52 6.91 -17.15 -9.11
C GLU A 52 5.51 -16.72 -8.67
N ALA A 53 5.23 -15.41 -8.65
CA ALA A 53 3.91 -14.88 -8.33
C ALA A 53 2.96 -14.88 -9.53
N GLY A 54 3.46 -15.08 -10.76
CA GLY A 54 2.73 -14.80 -11.99
C GLY A 54 1.39 -15.54 -12.12
N GLU A 55 1.37 -16.84 -11.85
CA GLU A 55 0.13 -17.63 -11.96
C GLU A 55 -0.94 -17.18 -10.96
N PHE A 56 -0.55 -16.95 -9.72
CA PHE A 56 -1.44 -16.47 -8.66
C PHE A 56 -1.96 -15.05 -8.96
N MET A 57 -1.09 -14.18 -9.47
CA MET A 57 -1.45 -12.82 -9.85
C MET A 57 -2.44 -12.80 -11.02
N ASN A 58 -2.25 -13.65 -12.03
CA ASN A 58 -3.18 -13.77 -13.15
C ASN A 58 -4.55 -14.29 -12.71
N LEU A 59 -4.58 -15.30 -11.83
CA LEU A 59 -5.82 -15.82 -11.26
C LEU A 59 -6.54 -14.76 -10.43
N ALA A 60 -5.81 -14.03 -9.58
CA ALA A 60 -6.38 -12.94 -8.80
C ALA A 60 -6.99 -11.85 -9.69
N GLN A 61 -6.33 -11.49 -10.79
CA GLN A 61 -6.85 -10.55 -11.77
C GLN A 61 -8.13 -11.06 -12.44
N ASP A 62 -8.16 -12.32 -12.89
CA ASP A 62 -9.34 -12.93 -13.50
C ASP A 62 -10.56 -12.93 -12.56
N ILE A 63 -10.34 -13.19 -11.26
CA ILE A 63 -11.39 -13.11 -10.24
C ILE A 63 -11.89 -11.67 -10.08
N LEU A 64 -10.99 -10.69 -9.99
CA LEU A 64 -11.33 -9.28 -9.84
C LEU A 64 -12.07 -8.74 -11.08
N ASP A 65 -11.72 -9.19 -12.28
CA ASP A 65 -12.40 -8.80 -13.52
C ASP A 65 -13.84 -9.34 -13.57
N LYS A 66 -14.06 -10.55 -13.05
CA LYS A 66 -15.39 -11.20 -13.00
C LYS A 66 -16.25 -10.69 -11.85
N SER A 67 -15.64 -10.29 -10.75
CA SER A 67 -16.31 -9.79 -9.54
C SER A 67 -15.53 -8.61 -8.97
N PRO A 68 -15.67 -7.41 -9.56
CA PRO A 68 -14.95 -6.24 -9.10
C PRO A 68 -15.34 -5.95 -7.66
N VAL A 69 -14.34 -5.89 -6.77
CA VAL A 69 -14.56 -5.34 -5.43
C VAL A 69 -14.76 -3.84 -5.64
N ALA A 70 -16.01 -3.40 -5.61
CA ALA A 70 -16.41 -2.04 -5.94
C ALA A 70 -15.51 -1.01 -5.22
N SER A 71 -14.98 -0.10 -6.01
CA SER A 71 -14.18 1.06 -5.64
C SER A 71 -14.87 1.90 -4.56
N VAL A 72 -14.15 2.14 -3.46
CA VAL A 72 -14.34 3.32 -2.60
C VAL A 72 -13.26 4.34 -2.96
#